data_AF-A0A6P2T1A1-F1
#
_entry.id   AF-A0A6P2T1A1-F1
#
_cell.length_a   1.000
_cell.length_b   1.000
_cell.length_c   1.000
_cell.angle_alpha   90.00
_cell.angle_beta   90.00
_cell.angle_gamma   90.00
#
_symmetry.space_group_name_H-M   'P 1'
#
loop_
_entity.id
_entity.type
_entity.pdbx_description
1 polymer ?
#
loop_
_entity_poly.entity_id
_entity_poly.type
_entity_poly.pdbx_seq_one_letter_code
_entity_poly.pdbx_strand_id
1 'polypeptide(L)' 'MRTSPGGPGRTLKNLFQERGVPAWQRDVPLLFASDQLIYVPRLGVNRDVGVSGGGASGDGAWRRIEWRPDLLIA' A
#
# COMPACT_ATOMS: atom_id res chain seq x y z
N MET A 1 -9.43 -0.34 2.74
CA MET A 1 -8.34 -1.26 2.36
C MET A 1 -8.70 -2.67 2.81
N ARG A 2 -8.42 -3.66 1.97
CA ARG A 2 -8.61 -5.07 2.29
C ARG A 2 -7.26 -5.76 2.44
N THR A 3 -7.06 -6.49 3.54
CA THR A 3 -5.81 -7.20 3.82
C THR A 3 -5.82 -8.66 3.33
N SER A 4 -7.00 -9.25 3.19
CA SER A 4 -7.19 -10.65 2.76
C SER A 4 -8.21 -10.75 1.62
N PRO A 5 -8.00 -11.59 0.59
CA PRO A 5 -8.99 -11.80 -0.47
C PRO A 5 -10.36 -12.16 0.12
N GLY A 6 -11.43 -11.46 -0.29
CA GLY A 6 -12.80 -11.70 0.19
C GLY A 6 -13.13 -11.23 1.62
N GLY A 7 -12.14 -10.93 2.48
CA GLY A 7 -12.37 -10.47 3.86
C GLY A 7 -12.81 -9.01 3.95
N PRO A 8 -13.51 -8.55 5.01
CA PRO A 8 -14.09 -7.19 5.05
C PRO A 8 -13.07 -6.06 4.83
N GLY A 9 -13.49 -5.01 4.12
CA GLY A 9 -12.70 -3.79 3.99
C GLY A 9 -12.64 -3.04 5.33
N ARG A 10 -11.47 -2.52 5.68
CA ARG A 10 -11.25 -1.70 6.87
C ARG A 10 -10.66 -0.34 6.52
N THR A 11 -10.91 0.65 7.37
CA THR A 11 -10.27 1.98 7.26
C THR A 11 -8.79 1.86 7.62
N LEU A 12 -7.95 2.76 7.09
CA LEU A 12 -6.52 2.76 7.43
C LEU A 12 -6.29 2.97 8.92
N LYS A 13 -7.07 3.86 9.55
CA LYS A 13 -7.03 4.08 11.00
C LYS A 13 -7.21 2.79 11.78
N ASN A 14 -8.22 1.98 11.46
CA ASN A 14 -8.49 0.72 12.16
C ASN A 14 -7.34 -0.26 11.95
N LEU A 15 -6.84 -0.40 10.72
CA LEU A 15 -5.72 -1.29 10.42
C LEU A 15 -4.43 -0.89 11.17
N PHE A 16 -4.15 0.40 11.29
CA PHE A 16 -3.02 0.88 12.09
C PHE A 16 -3.20 0.62 13.58
N GLN A 17 -4.41 0.81 14.11
CA GLN A 17 -4.73 0.51 15.51
C GLN A 17 -4.59 -0.98 15.82
N GLU A 18 -5.10 -1.86 14.95
CA GLU A 18 -5.00 -3.32 15.09
C GLU A 18 -3.55 -3.81 15.07
N ARG A 19 -2.66 -3.14 14.32
CA ARG A 19 -1.22 -3.44 14.32
C ARG A 19 -0.43 -2.73 15.43
N GLY A 20 -1.11 -2.00 16.32
CA GLY A 20 -0.45 -1.25 17.39
C GLY A 20 0.43 -0.11 16.90
N VAL A 21 0.21 0.41 15.68
CA VAL A 21 1.00 1.50 15.11
C VAL A 21 0.59 2.82 15.78
N PRO A 22 1.49 3.49 16.54
CA PRO A 22 1.21 4.77 17.17
C PRO A 22 0.90 5.86 16.16
N ALA A 23 0.15 6.90 16.55
CA ALA A 23 -0.29 7.96 15.64
C ALA A 23 0.86 8.65 14.88
N TRP A 24 1.99 8.89 15.54
CA TRP A 24 3.19 9.51 14.95
C TRP A 24 3.88 8.62 13.90
N GLN A 25 3.61 7.31 13.86
CA GLN A 25 4.12 6.40 12.83
C GLN A 25 3.13 6.19 11.67
N ARG A 26 1.95 6.81 11.72
CA ARG A 26 0.91 6.68 10.67
C ARG A 26 1.06 7.72 9.57
N ASP A 27 1.91 8.72 9.76
CA ASP A 27 2.29 9.67 8.73
C ASP A 27 3.25 8.99 7.75
N VAL A 28 2.67 8.13 6.91
CA VAL A 28 3.38 7.30 5.95
C VAL A 28 2.90 7.58 4.54
N PRO A 29 3.78 7.48 3.55
CA PRO A 29 3.44 7.70 2.17
C PRO A 29 2.45 6.65 1.68
N LEU A 30 1.37 7.10 1.03
CA LEU A 30 0.35 6.24 0.45
C LEU A 30 0.59 6.11 -1.05
N LEU A 31 0.62 4.88 -1.56
CA LEU A 31 0.83 4.62 -2.98
C LEU A 31 -0.51 4.41 -3.67
N PHE A 32 -0.78 5.24 -4.68
CA PHE A 32 -1.96 5.16 -5.53
C PHE A 32 -1.57 4.85 -6.96
N ALA A 33 -2.38 4.04 -7.64
CA ALA A 33 -2.38 3.91 -9.09
C ALA A 33 -3.70 4.52 -9.59
N SER A 34 -3.62 5.63 -10.31
CA SER A 34 -4.78 6.49 -10.58
C SER A 34 -5.49 6.85 -9.27
N ASP A 35 -6.77 6.52 -9.11
CA ASP A 35 -7.55 6.79 -7.89
C ASP A 35 -7.58 5.60 -6.90
N GLN A 36 -6.83 4.53 -7.15
CA GLN A 36 -6.87 3.33 -6.33
C GLN A 36 -5.64 3.23 -5.42
N LEU A 37 -5.88 3.14 -4.11
CA LEU A 37 -4.84 2.87 -3.12
C LEU A 37 -4.32 1.44 -3.28
N ILE A 38 -3.06 1.28 -3.67
CA ILE A 38 -2.44 -0.03 -3.94
C ILE A 38 -1.52 -0.51 -2.82
N TYR A 39 -0.86 0.39 -2.09
CA TYR A 39 0.07 0.01 -1.03
C TYR A 39 0.15 1.06 0.08
N VAL A 40 0.26 0.57 1.32
CA VAL A 40 0.47 1.39 2.51
C VAL A 40 1.60 0.79 3.35
N PRO A 41 2.67 1.54 3.67
CA PRO A 41 3.72 1.09 4.59
C PRO A 41 3.14 0.59 5.91
N ARG A 42 3.79 -0.40 6.50
CA ARG A 42 3.32 -1.11 7.72
C ARG A 42 2.03 -1.91 7.58
N LEU A 43 1.23 -1.74 6.53
CA LEU A 43 -0.01 -2.50 6.28
C LEU A 43 0.12 -3.50 5.12
N GLY A 44 0.76 -3.09 4.03
CA GLY A 44 1.00 -3.90 2.82
C GLY A 44 0.15 -3.50 1.62
N VAL A 45 0.01 -4.43 0.68
CA VAL A 45 -0.77 -4.25 -0.57
C VAL A 45 -2.26 -4.30 -0.28
N ASN A 46 -3.03 -3.40 -0.89
CA ASN A 46 -4.48 -3.42 -0.84
C ASN A 46 -5.01 -4.53 -1.76
N ARG A 47 -5.57 -5.60 -1.16
CA ARG A 47 -6.14 -6.74 -1.90
C ARG A 47 -7.50 -6.44 -2.53
N ASP A 48 -8.04 -5.24 -2.31
CA ASP A 48 -9.27 -4.77 -2.94
C ASP A 48 -9.03 -4.29 -4.38
N VAL A 49 -7.81 -3.82 -4.67
CA VAL A 49 -7.38 -3.62 -6.05
C VAL A 49 -7.23 -5.00 -6.64
N GLY A 50 -8.20 -5.37 -7.48
CA GLY A 50 -8.12 -6.58 -8.27
C GLY A 50 -6.76 -6.59 -8.94
N VAL A 51 -5.93 -7.57 -8.58
CA VAL A 51 -4.87 -8.00 -9.47
C VAL A 51 -5.61 -8.65 -10.63
N SER A 52 -6.24 -7.83 -11.49
CA SER A 52 -6.67 -8.26 -12.81
C SER A 52 -5.44 -8.95 -13.36
N GLY A 53 -5.53 -10.25 -13.58
CA GLY A 53 -4.42 -11.09 -13.97
C GLY A 53 -3.89 -10.68 -15.33
N GLY A 54 -3.17 -9.56 -15.40
CA GLY A 54 -2.13 -9.33 -16.38
C GLY A 54 -1.11 -10.43 -16.09
N GLY A 55 -1.20 -11.49 -16.88
CA GLY A 55 -0.72 -12.82 -16.53
C GLY A 55 0.67 -12.82 -15.90
N ALA A 56 0.82 -13.60 -14.84
CA ALA A 56 2.11 -14.09 -14.39
C ALA A 56 2.69 -15.08 -15.43
N SER A 57 2.78 -14.65 -16.69
CA SER A 57 3.28 -15.43 -17.82
C SER A 57 4.01 -14.59 -18.88
N GLY A 58 4.25 -13.29 -18.64
CA GLY A 58 5.17 -12.52 -19.48
C GLY A 58 6.08 -11.72 -18.57
N ASP A 59 7.38 -11.81 -18.81
CA ASP A 59 8.49 -10.91 -18.43
C ASP A 59 8.05 -9.58 -17.79
N GLY A 60 7.46 -9.67 -16.61
CA GLY A 60 6.66 -8.61 -16.03
C GLY A 60 7.64 -7.65 -15.39
N ALA A 61 7.84 -6.50 -16.02
CA ALA A 61 8.87 -5.57 -15.59
C ALA A 61 8.57 -5.06 -14.17
N TRP A 62 9.20 -5.68 -13.17
CA TRP A 62 9.10 -5.28 -11.78
C TRP A 62 9.50 -3.81 -11.63
N ARG A 63 8.84 -3.10 -10.72
CA ARG A 63 9.18 -1.73 -10.36
C ARG A 63 9.55 -1.70 -8.89
N ARG A 64 10.74 -1.18 -8.58
CA ARG A 64 11.17 -0.89 -7.22
C ARG A 64 10.79 0.54 -6.89
N ILE A 65 10.13 0.72 -5.76
CA ILE A 65 9.82 2.04 -5.21
C ILE A 65 10.67 2.19 -3.95
N GLU A 66 11.37 3.31 -3.83
CA GLU A 66 12.21 3.63 -2.68
C GLU A 66 11.84 5.01 -2.16
N TRP A 67 11.64 5.10 -0.85
CA TRP A 67 11.30 6.33 -0.18
C TRP A 67 12.58 6.96 0.32
N ARG A 68 12.90 8.13 -0.21
CA ARG A 68 14.04 8.92 0.23
C ARG A 68 13.54 10.06 1.12
N PRO A 69 14.27 10.40 2.19
CA PRO A 69 14.01 11.64 2.92
C PRO A 69 14.15 12.82 1.95
N ASP A 70 13.44 13.91 2.21
CA ASP A 70 13.54 15.13 1.42
C ASP A 70 15.02 15.54 1.29
N LEU A 71 15.57 15.39 0.10
CA LEU A 71 16.85 15.98 -0.24
C LEU A 71 16.55 17.45 -0.46
N LEU A 72 17.02 18.31 0.47
CA LEU A 72 17.14 19.74 0.21
C LEU A 72 17.99 19.87 -1.06
N ILE A 73 17.33 20.11 -2.20
CA ILE A 73 18.01 20.50 -3.42
C ILE A 73 18.48 21.93 -3.16
N ALA A 74 19.76 22.06 -2.82
CA ALA A 74 20.44 23.35 -2.68
C ALA A 74 20.63 24.02 -4.04
#